data_AF-A0A9X3V9U4-F1
#
_entry.id   AF-A0A9X3V9U4-F1
#
_cell.length_a   1.000
_cell.length_b   1.000
_cell.length_c   1.000
_cell.angle_alpha   90.00
_cell.angle_beta   90.00
_cell.angle_gamma   90.00
#
_symmetry.space_group_name_H-M   'P 1'
#
loop_
_entity.id
_entity.type
_entity.pdbx_description
1 polymer ?
#
loop_
_entity_poly.entity_id
_entity_poly.type
_entity_poly.pdbx_seq_one_letter_code
_entity_poly.pdbx_strand_id
1 'polypeptide(L)'
;MEHRFGGRLKHWNAERGFGFVVADDSGAELFVHISAFQRRDIVPSSGEPLTFEVEPDREGRRRAVRVLRKGEVAGGASVHPFHAPKHRTPEAARRLHGRDSGGAGGRSGRFYSAVVVLGVVGLIGWMGYSPYMQRAAMHGASLSAPAPAPAAGAFREPVPEGFRCDGRKQCSQMTSCREAKLFLQNCPGTQMDGNGDGVPCEQQWCVGLK
;
A
#
# COMPACT_ATOMS: atom_id res chain seq x y z
N MET A 1 28.48 14.61 14.88
CA MET A 1 29.17 13.38 14.43
C MET A 1 28.26 12.73 13.41
N GLU A 2 28.70 12.61 12.16
CA GLU A 2 27.90 11.99 11.10
C GLU A 2 27.92 10.47 11.30
N HIS A 3 26.82 9.90 11.81
CA HIS A 3 26.73 8.46 12.06
C HIS A 3 26.44 7.73 10.74
N ARG A 4 27.51 7.23 10.12
CA ARG A 4 27.44 6.42 8.90
C ARG A 4 27.43 4.93 9.25
N PHE A 5 26.62 4.18 8.52
CA PHE A 5 26.42 2.74 8.67
C PHE A 5 26.87 2.04 7.39
N GLY A 6 27.48 0.88 7.54
CA GLY A 6 27.79 -0.03 6.43
C GLY A 6 26.58 -0.89 6.10
N GLY A 7 26.43 -1.28 4.84
CA GLY A 7 25.44 -2.26 4.46
C GLY A 7 25.51 -2.68 3.00
N ARG A 8 24.51 -3.43 2.56
CA ARG A 8 24.41 -3.96 1.20
C ARG A 8 23.05 -3.68 0.59
N LEU A 9 23.02 -3.29 -0.68
CA LEU A 9 21.77 -3.17 -1.42
C LEU A 9 21.16 -4.56 -1.62
N LYS A 10 20.01 -4.84 -1.02
CA LYS A 10 19.34 -6.14 -1.16
C LYS A 10 18.57 -6.24 -2.46
N HIS A 11 17.82 -5.20 -2.79
CA HIS A 11 17.01 -5.15 -4.01
C HIS A 11 16.96 -3.73 -4.56
N TRP A 12 16.97 -3.61 -5.89
CA TRP A 12 16.85 -2.35 -6.61
C TRP A 12 15.84 -2.46 -7.75
N ASN A 13 14.94 -1.49 -7.83
CA ASN A 13 14.03 -1.31 -8.95
C ASN A 13 14.47 -0.08 -9.76
N ALA A 14 15.08 -0.30 -10.92
CA ALA A 14 15.60 0.77 -11.77
C ALA A 14 14.49 1.62 -12.41
N GLU A 15 13.35 1.02 -12.75
CA GLU A 15 12.22 1.72 -13.38
C GLU A 15 11.58 2.74 -12.42
N ARG A 16 11.45 2.36 -11.14
CA ARG A 16 10.84 3.19 -10.11
C ARG A 16 11.87 3.98 -9.29
N GLY A 17 13.16 3.73 -9.47
CA GLY A 17 14.26 4.48 -8.84
C GLY A 17 14.36 4.32 -7.32
N PHE A 18 14.00 3.16 -6.77
CA PHE A 18 14.12 2.88 -5.33
C PHE A 18 14.58 1.45 -5.05
N GLY A 19 15.02 1.21 -3.83
CA GLY A 19 15.42 -0.10 -3.36
C GLY A 19 15.42 -0.22 -1.84
N PHE A 20 16.02 -1.31 -1.37
CA PHE A 20 16.19 -1.60 0.06
C PHE A 20 17.63 -1.99 0.35
N VAL A 21 18.19 -1.38 1.39
CA VAL A 21 19.54 -1.65 1.90
C VAL A 21 19.42 -2.38 3.23
N VAL A 22 20.25 -3.39 3.44
CA VAL A 22 20.38 -4.08 4.72
C VAL A 22 21.59 -3.49 5.43
N ALA A 23 21.37 -2.98 6.65
CA ALA A 23 22.45 -2.46 7.49
C ALA A 23 23.25 -3.60 8.13
N ASP A 24 24.58 -3.55 8.07
CA ASP A 24 25.45 -4.63 8.57
C ASP A 24 25.44 -4.73 10.11
N ASP A 25 25.18 -3.62 10.80
CA ASP A 25 25.15 -3.52 12.26
C ASP A 25 23.85 -4.08 12.86
N SER A 26 22.71 -3.73 12.28
CA SER A 26 21.38 -4.04 12.83
C SER A 26 20.59 -5.08 12.04
N GLY A 27 21.05 -5.45 10.84
CA GLY A 27 20.30 -6.28 9.91
C GLY A 27 19.00 -5.63 9.40
N ALA A 28 18.75 -4.36 9.75
CA ALA A 28 17.52 -3.68 9.43
C ALA A 28 17.44 -3.38 7.93
N GLU A 29 16.26 -3.59 7.35
CA GLU A 29 15.96 -3.22 5.97
C GLU A 29 15.50 -1.76 5.92
N LEU A 30 16.26 -0.95 5.18
CA LEU A 30 16.09 0.48 5.08
C LEU A 30 15.72 0.85 3.64
N PHE A 31 14.66 1.65 3.51
CA PHE A 31 14.27 2.17 2.21
C PHE A 31 15.33 3.14 1.67
N VAL A 32 15.66 3.03 0.39
CA VAL A 32 16.57 3.95 -0.31
C VAL A 32 15.95 4.42 -1.61
N HIS A 33 16.08 5.70 -1.91
CA HIS A 33 15.65 6.29 -3.19
C HIS A 33 16.87 6.71 -4.02
N ILE A 34 16.75 6.76 -5.35
CA ILE A 34 17.85 7.19 -6.25
C ILE A 34 18.41 8.56 -5.88
N SER A 35 17.57 9.42 -5.30
CA SER A 35 17.98 10.75 -4.84
C SER A 35 18.97 10.74 -3.68
N ALA A 36 19.07 9.63 -2.94
CA ALA A 36 20.01 9.47 -1.84
C ALA A 36 21.44 9.19 -2.33
N PHE A 37 21.62 8.75 -3.58
CA PHE A 37 22.94 8.51 -4.17
C PHE A 37 23.56 9.82 -4.67
N GLN A 38 24.87 9.97 -4.48
CA GLN A 38 25.63 11.14 -4.96
C GLN A 38 25.66 11.20 -6.50
N ARG A 39 26.05 10.08 -7.12
CA ARG A 39 26.05 9.87 -8.57
C ARG A 39 24.79 9.14 -9.04
N ARG A 40 23.89 9.88 -9.70
CA ARG A 40 22.58 9.40 -10.21
C ARG A 40 22.65 8.86 -11.64
N ASP A 41 23.75 9.13 -12.33
CA ASP A 41 24.12 8.63 -13.65
C ASP A 41 24.44 7.12 -13.64
N ILE A 42 24.76 6.57 -12.46
CA ILE A 42 25.08 5.16 -12.27
C ILE A 42 23.87 4.47 -11.63
N VAL A 43 23.30 3.47 -12.30
CA VAL A 43 22.19 2.67 -11.74
C VAL A 43 22.74 1.70 -10.68
N PRO A 44 22.24 1.73 -9.44
CA PRO A 44 22.64 0.79 -8.39
C PRO A 44 22.36 -0.66 -8.77
N SER A 45 23.27 -1.56 -8.42
CA SER A 45 23.09 -3.01 -8.61
C SER A 45 22.77 -3.71 -7.29
N SER A 46 21.81 -4.62 -7.31
CA SER A 46 21.53 -5.49 -6.15
C SER A 46 22.79 -6.27 -5.75
N GLY A 47 23.06 -6.33 -4.46
CA GLY A 47 24.23 -6.98 -3.88
C GLY A 47 25.44 -6.06 -3.67
N GLU A 48 25.40 -4.80 -4.10
CA GLU A 48 26.52 -3.88 -3.95
C GLU A 48 26.71 -3.41 -2.48
N PRO A 49 27.95 -3.36 -1.97
CA PRO A 49 28.24 -2.77 -0.67
C PRO A 49 28.19 -1.23 -0.71
N LEU A 50 27.52 -0.65 0.27
CA LEU A 50 27.23 0.78 0.38
C LEU A 50 27.53 1.29 1.79
N THR A 51 27.73 2.61 1.93
CA THR A 51 27.79 3.30 3.22
C THR A 51 26.79 4.44 3.22
N PHE A 52 25.94 4.53 4.24
CA PHE A 52 24.82 5.47 4.26
C PHE A 52 24.56 6.01 5.67
N GLU A 53 23.75 7.06 5.76
CA GLU A 53 23.22 7.55 7.02
C GLU A 53 21.77 7.11 7.17
N VAL A 54 21.31 6.98 8.41
CA VAL A 54 19.93 6.62 8.72
C VAL A 54 19.20 7.85 9.24
N GLU A 55 18.17 8.26 8.52
CA GLU A 55 17.25 9.32 8.96
C GLU A 55 15.82 8.77 9.05
N PRO A 56 15.01 9.24 9.99
CA PRO A 56 13.56 9.02 9.96
C PRO A 56 12.92 9.83 8.81
N ASP A 57 11.93 9.25 8.13
CA ASP A 57 11.08 9.96 7.19
C ASP A 57 9.96 10.75 7.91
N ARG A 58 9.05 11.35 7.14
CA ARG A 58 7.92 12.12 7.67
C ARG A 58 6.93 11.26 8.47
N GLU A 59 6.91 9.96 8.22
CA GLU A 59 6.09 8.97 8.92
C GLU A 59 6.88 8.25 10.04
N GLY A 60 8.11 8.67 10.33
CA GLY A 60 8.98 8.08 11.36
C GLY A 60 9.67 6.77 10.95
N ARG A 61 9.58 6.34 9.68
CA ARG A 61 10.25 5.14 9.19
C ARG A 61 11.71 5.42 8.88
N ARG A 62 12.59 4.46 9.20
CA ARG A 62 14.03 4.59 8.94
C ARG A 62 14.32 4.44 7.44
N ARG A 63 15.02 5.42 6.85
CA ARG A 63 15.47 5.41 5.46
C ARG A 63 16.97 5.68 5.38
N ALA A 64 17.59 5.11 4.35
CA ALA A 64 18.99 5.37 4.03
C ALA A 64 19.09 6.67 3.22
N VAL A 65 19.93 7.60 3.67
CA VAL A 65 20.23 8.87 3.00
C VAL A 65 21.74 9.01 2.81
N ARG A 66 22.15 9.96 1.95
CA ARG A 66 23.57 10.25 1.66
C ARG A 66 24.38 8.98 1.37
N VAL A 67 23.89 8.15 0.45
CA VAL A 67 24.44 6.84 0.12
C VAL A 67 25.71 6.99 -0.72
N LEU A 68 26.78 6.32 -0.28
CA LEU A 68 28.07 6.22 -0.95
C LEU A 68 28.32 4.78 -1.39
N ARG A 69 28.80 4.61 -2.63
CA ARG A 69 29.20 3.31 -3.17
C ARG A 69 30.62 2.96 -2.76
N LYS A 70 30.94 1.66 -2.62
CA LYS A 70 32.31 1.20 -2.38
C LYS A 70 33.19 1.52 -3.60
N GLY A 71 33.95 2.62 -3.52
CA GLY A 71 34.76 3.16 -4.62
C GLY A 71 34.55 4.67 -4.83
N GLU A 72 33.46 5.22 -4.29
CA GLU A 72 33.20 6.65 -4.19
C GLU A 72 33.73 7.13 -2.84
N VAL A 73 35.07 7.21 -2.71
CA VAL A 73 35.68 7.84 -1.54
C VAL A 73 35.22 9.30 -1.48
N ALA A 74 34.73 9.71 -0.31
CA ALA A 74 34.45 11.11 0.00
C ALA A 74 35.78 11.88 -0.02
N GLY A 75 36.21 12.32 -1.21
CA GLY A 75 37.46 13.02 -1.45
C GLY A 75 38.53 12.14 -2.11
N GLY A 76 38.83 12.42 -3.38
CA GLY A 76 40.04 11.92 -4.05
C GLY A 76 39.84 11.42 -5.47
N ALA A 77 40.09 12.33 -6.43
CA ALA A 77 40.49 12.11 -7.83
C ALA A 77 40.36 10.70 -8.44
N SER A 78 39.45 10.54 -9.40
CA SER A 78 39.53 9.47 -10.40
C SER A 78 40.02 10.06 -11.71
N VAL A 79 41.31 9.89 -11.94
CA VAL A 79 42.01 9.99 -13.23
C VAL A 79 41.24 9.20 -14.28
N HIS A 80 40.75 9.87 -15.32
CA HIS A 80 40.51 9.22 -16.61
C HIS A 80 41.82 9.28 -17.40
N PRO A 81 42.56 8.18 -17.61
CA PRO A 81 43.42 8.08 -18.77
C PRO A 81 42.51 7.70 -19.93
N PHE A 82 42.39 8.49 -21.00
CA PHE A 82 42.26 7.96 -22.36
C PHE A 82 42.24 9.08 -23.42
N HIS A 83 43.38 9.15 -24.12
CA HIS A 83 43.58 9.37 -25.55
C HIS A 83 43.17 10.71 -26.19
N ALA A 84 44.22 11.43 -26.58
CA ALA A 84 44.22 12.52 -27.54
C ALA A 84 43.69 12.09 -28.92
N PRO A 85 43.12 13.06 -29.67
CA PRO A 85 43.36 13.15 -31.10
C PRO A 85 44.13 14.45 -31.42
N LYS A 86 45.23 14.30 -32.15
CA LYS A 86 45.96 15.39 -32.83
C LYS A 86 45.21 15.85 -34.09
N HIS A 87 45.57 17.07 -34.53
CA HIS A 87 45.24 17.78 -35.79
C HIS A 87 43.97 18.67 -35.70
N ARG A 88 43.98 19.95 -36.10
CA ARG A 88 44.79 20.72 -37.06
C ARG A 88 44.60 22.24 -36.78
N THR A 89 45.70 22.99 -36.93
CA THR A 89 45.89 24.43 -37.33
C THR A 89 44.79 25.50 -37.17
N PRO A 90 45.18 26.77 -36.83
CA PRO A 90 44.30 27.94 -36.91
C PRO A 90 44.27 28.54 -38.33
N GLU A 91 43.29 29.42 -38.55
CA GLU A 91 43.23 30.49 -39.57
C GLU A 91 42.10 30.40 -40.62
N ALA A 92 41.20 31.38 -40.51
CA ALA A 92 40.38 32.06 -41.52
C ALA A 92 39.48 31.25 -42.47
N ALA A 93 38.15 31.43 -42.34
CA ALA A 93 37.32 32.02 -43.41
C ALA A 93 35.86 32.25 -42.97
N ARG A 94 35.50 33.54 -43.00
CA ARG A 94 34.21 34.17 -43.33
C ARG A 94 32.92 33.32 -43.44
N ARG A 95 31.92 33.84 -42.72
CA ARG A 95 30.53 34.17 -43.14
C ARG A 95 29.77 33.07 -43.88
N LEU A 96 28.60 32.70 -43.34
CA LEU A 96 27.30 32.99 -43.98
C LEU A 96 26.20 32.95 -42.91
N HIS A 97 25.50 34.07 -42.77
CA HIS A 97 24.25 34.17 -42.03
C HIS A 97 23.17 33.45 -42.84
N GLY A 98 22.69 32.32 -42.32
CA GLY A 98 21.44 31.68 -42.72
C GLY A 98 20.39 31.94 -41.65
N ARG A 99 19.51 32.89 -41.94
CA ARG A 99 18.33 33.27 -41.16
C ARG A 99 17.14 32.52 -41.75
N ASP A 100 16.45 31.72 -40.95
CA ASP A 100 15.03 31.39 -41.06
C ASP A 100 14.55 31.04 -39.64
N SER A 101 13.81 31.86 -38.88
CA SER A 101 12.48 32.47 -39.08
C SER A 101 11.32 31.47 -38.92
N GLY A 102 10.57 31.58 -37.82
CA GLY A 102 9.21 31.03 -37.64
C GLY A 102 9.04 30.14 -36.39
N GLY A 103 8.35 30.51 -35.31
CA GLY A 103 7.43 31.62 -35.12
C GLY A 103 7.22 31.93 -33.63
N ALA A 104 6.99 33.21 -33.39
CA ALA A 104 6.54 33.75 -32.12
C ALA A 104 5.06 33.38 -31.89
N GLY A 105 4.73 32.93 -30.69
CA GLY A 105 3.35 32.64 -30.30
C GLY A 105 3.20 32.52 -28.80
N GLY A 106 3.07 33.67 -28.12
CA GLY A 106 2.37 33.78 -26.83
C GLY A 106 3.09 33.22 -25.61
N ARG A 107 3.63 34.12 -24.78
CA ARG A 107 3.96 33.85 -23.37
C ARG A 107 2.75 33.24 -22.61
N SER A 108 1.52 33.45 -23.10
CA SER A 108 0.25 32.89 -22.64
C SER A 108 0.07 31.37 -22.87
N GLY A 109 0.66 30.79 -23.91
CA GLY A 109 0.47 29.37 -24.24
C GLY A 109 1.19 28.41 -23.31
N ARG A 110 2.33 28.85 -22.75
CA ARG A 110 3.12 28.05 -21.79
C ARG A 110 2.47 28.01 -20.41
N PHE A 111 1.82 29.10 -20.00
CA PHE A 111 1.02 29.13 -18.77
C PHE A 111 -0.29 28.35 -18.92
N TYR A 112 -1.00 28.48 -20.04
CA TYR A 112 -2.21 27.68 -20.27
C TYR A 112 -1.90 26.18 -20.32
N SER A 113 -0.81 25.78 -21.00
CA SER A 113 -0.34 24.40 -20.99
C SER A 113 -0.01 23.92 -19.57
N ALA A 114 0.70 24.72 -18.77
CA ALA A 114 1.03 24.35 -17.40
C ALA A 114 -0.22 24.27 -16.49
N VAL A 115 -1.18 25.19 -16.64
CA VAL A 115 -2.42 25.20 -15.84
C VAL A 115 -3.34 24.04 -16.23
N VAL A 116 -3.44 23.70 -17.51
CA VAL A 116 -4.21 22.52 -17.97
C VAL A 116 -3.55 21.24 -17.45
N VAL A 117 -2.23 21.12 -17.53
CA VAL A 117 -1.51 19.96 -17.00
C VAL A 117 -1.69 19.85 -15.48
N LEU A 118 -1.56 20.95 -14.73
CA LEU A 118 -1.78 20.95 -13.29
C LEU A 118 -3.24 20.66 -12.92
N GLY A 119 -4.20 21.15 -13.70
CA GLY A 119 -5.62 20.86 -13.52
C GLY A 119 -5.95 19.39 -13.77
N VAL A 120 -5.39 18.79 -14.82
CA VAL A 120 -5.54 17.36 -15.13
C VAL A 120 -4.86 16.49 -14.07
N VAL A 121 -3.65 16.84 -13.63
CA VAL A 121 -2.96 16.13 -12.55
C VAL A 121 -3.72 16.26 -11.22
N GLY A 122 -4.30 17.43 -10.93
CA GLY A 122 -5.17 17.65 -9.78
C GLY A 122 -6.45 16.80 -9.83
N LEU A 123 -7.10 16.72 -10.99
CA LEU A 123 -8.29 15.88 -11.22
C LEU A 123 -7.99 14.38 -11.08
N ILE A 124 -6.89 13.92 -11.68
CA ILE A 124 -6.42 12.52 -11.56
C ILE A 124 -6.05 12.22 -10.10
N GLY A 125 -5.37 13.14 -9.42
CA GLY A 125 -5.05 13.04 -8.00
C GLY A 125 -6.30 12.95 -7.12
N TRP A 126 -7.32 13.79 -7.40
CA TRP A 126 -8.59 13.78 -6.67
C TRP A 126 -9.39 12.49 -6.90
N MET A 127 -9.47 12.00 -8.15
CA MET A 127 -10.11 10.72 -8.48
C MET A 127 -9.38 9.52 -7.86
N GLY A 128 -8.05 9.58 -7.71
CA GLY A 128 -7.27 8.56 -7.02
C GLY A 128 -7.32 8.65 -5.50
N TYR A 129 -7.56 9.85 -4.94
CA TYR A 129 -7.56 10.09 -3.50
C TYR A 129 -8.81 9.55 -2.79
N SER A 130 -9.99 9.64 -3.42
CA SER A 130 -11.24 9.16 -2.81
C SER A 130 -11.26 7.65 -2.50
N PRO A 131 -10.81 6.73 -3.39
CA PRO A 131 -10.70 5.31 -3.05
C PRO A 131 -9.50 4.98 -2.14
N TYR A 132 -8.48 5.86 -2.08
CA TYR A 132 -7.31 5.68 -1.21
C TYR A 132 -7.64 5.90 0.27
N MET A 133 -8.42 6.94 0.60
CA MET A 133 -8.80 7.20 1.99
C MET A 133 -9.70 6.10 2.56
N GLN A 134 -10.60 5.53 1.75
CA GLN A 134 -11.41 4.37 2.16
C GLN A 134 -10.54 3.12 2.43
N ARG A 135 -9.46 2.90 1.66
CA ARG A 135 -8.52 1.79 1.90
C ARG A 135 -7.59 2.04 3.08
N ALA A 136 -7.13 3.27 3.30
CA ALA A 136 -6.30 3.62 4.44
C ALA A 136 -7.06 3.44 5.78
N ALA A 137 -8.36 3.73 5.81
CA ALA A 137 -9.22 3.47 6.96
C ALA A 137 -9.33 1.97 7.32
N MET A 138 -9.29 1.07 6.32
CA MET A 138 -9.36 -0.39 6.53
C MET A 138 -8.06 -0.98 7.13
N HIS A 139 -6.89 -0.45 6.78
CA HIS A 139 -5.61 -0.94 7.30
C HIS A 139 -5.34 -0.47 8.75
N GLY A 140 -5.88 0.68 9.15
CA GLY A 140 -5.84 1.14 10.54
C GLY A 140 -6.80 0.40 11.48
N ALA A 141 -7.94 -0.06 10.96
CA ALA A 141 -8.90 -0.82 11.75
C ALA A 141 -8.44 -2.26 12.05
N SER A 142 -7.55 -2.83 11.24
CA SER A 142 -7.11 -4.24 11.41
C SER A 142 -6.02 -4.44 12.47
N LEU A 143 -5.33 -3.38 12.91
CA LEU A 143 -4.23 -3.49 13.89
C LEU A 143 -4.62 -3.01 15.30
N SER A 144 -5.80 -2.41 15.45
CA SER A 144 -6.34 -1.97 16.74
C SER A 144 -7.70 -2.59 17.07
N ALA A 145 -8.19 -3.54 16.27
CA ALA A 145 -9.24 -4.42 16.75
C ALA A 145 -8.60 -5.33 17.81
N PRO A 146 -8.96 -5.23 19.11
CA PRO A 146 -8.66 -6.32 20.02
C PRO A 146 -9.16 -7.59 19.34
N ALA A 147 -8.34 -8.65 19.34
CA ALA A 147 -8.79 -9.98 18.94
C ALA A 147 -10.20 -10.15 19.49
N PRO A 148 -11.21 -10.53 18.67
CA PRO A 148 -12.55 -10.67 19.18
C PRO A 148 -12.43 -11.60 20.37
N ALA A 149 -12.63 -11.05 21.57
CA ALA A 149 -12.89 -11.87 22.74
C ALA A 149 -13.94 -12.88 22.27
N PRO A 150 -13.78 -14.18 22.57
CA PRO A 150 -14.78 -15.16 22.18
C PRO A 150 -16.12 -14.57 22.63
N ALA A 151 -16.97 -14.25 21.66
CA ALA A 151 -18.22 -13.57 21.94
C ALA A 151 -18.91 -14.39 23.01
N ALA A 152 -18.99 -13.85 24.22
CA ALA A 152 -19.83 -14.36 25.27
C ALA A 152 -21.26 -14.17 24.77
N GLY A 153 -21.73 -15.09 23.95
CA GLY A 153 -22.98 -14.90 23.21
C GLY A 153 -23.08 -15.68 21.92
N ALA A 154 -22.79 -16.98 21.98
CA ALA A 154 -23.59 -18.02 21.34
C ALA A 154 -22.79 -19.32 21.48
N PHE A 155 -22.98 -20.01 22.61
CA PHE A 155 -22.95 -21.46 22.53
C PHE A 155 -24.05 -21.82 21.55
N ARG A 156 -23.68 -21.96 20.27
CA ARG A 156 -24.57 -22.42 19.23
C ARG A 156 -24.77 -23.88 19.54
N GLU A 157 -25.78 -24.15 20.35
CA GLU A 157 -26.06 -25.48 20.87
C GLU A 157 -26.17 -26.42 19.66
N PRO A 158 -25.36 -27.49 19.60
CA PRO A 158 -25.37 -28.40 18.46
C PRO A 158 -26.78 -28.93 18.22
N VAL A 159 -27.17 -28.97 16.95
CA VAL A 159 -28.43 -29.58 16.53
C VAL A 159 -28.45 -31.02 17.06
N PRO A 160 -29.51 -31.49 17.73
CA PRO A 160 -29.56 -32.85 18.25
C PRO A 160 -29.33 -33.87 17.14
N GLU A 161 -28.41 -34.82 17.35
CA GLU A 161 -28.16 -35.96 16.47
C GLU A 161 -29.49 -36.75 16.31
N GLY A 162 -30.15 -36.60 15.16
CA GLY A 162 -31.46 -37.21 14.88
C GLY A 162 -32.59 -36.23 14.56
N PHE A 163 -32.33 -34.91 14.51
CA PHE A 163 -33.35 -33.94 14.11
C PHE A 163 -33.86 -34.18 12.68
N ARG A 164 -35.16 -34.40 12.53
CA ARG A 164 -35.85 -34.54 11.25
C ARG A 164 -37.23 -33.90 11.34
N CYS A 165 -37.69 -33.35 10.23
CA CYS A 165 -39.05 -32.86 10.09
C CYS A 165 -40.01 -34.05 10.06
N ASP A 166 -40.62 -34.35 11.21
CA ASP A 166 -41.56 -35.45 11.43
C ASP A 166 -43.02 -35.08 11.08
N GLY A 167 -43.24 -33.89 10.51
CA GLY A 167 -44.55 -33.42 10.06
C GLY A 167 -45.33 -32.61 11.10
N ARG A 168 -44.78 -32.39 12.30
CA ARG A 168 -45.40 -31.53 13.31
C ARG A 168 -45.41 -30.06 12.88
N LYS A 169 -46.57 -29.40 13.04
CA LYS A 169 -46.79 -28.01 12.57
C LYS A 169 -47.36 -27.04 13.61
N GLN A 170 -47.78 -27.53 14.77
CA GLN A 170 -48.46 -26.74 15.81
C GLN A 170 -47.74 -26.85 17.16
N CYS A 171 -47.94 -25.85 18.02
CA CYS A 171 -47.27 -25.73 19.32
C CYS A 171 -47.55 -26.85 20.30
N SER A 172 -48.77 -27.40 20.31
CA SER A 172 -49.16 -28.52 21.18
C SER A 172 -48.38 -29.82 20.90
N GLN A 173 -47.71 -29.90 19.75
CA GLN A 173 -46.95 -31.08 19.34
C GLN A 173 -45.45 -30.96 19.69
N MET A 174 -45.00 -29.78 20.14
CA MET A 174 -43.61 -29.54 20.55
C MET A 174 -43.40 -29.94 22.02
N THR A 175 -42.15 -30.17 22.43
CA THR A 175 -41.80 -30.50 23.82
C THR A 175 -40.94 -29.43 24.49
N SER A 176 -40.43 -28.46 23.73
CA SER A 176 -39.64 -27.34 24.26
C SER A 176 -39.57 -26.15 23.30
N CYS A 177 -39.22 -24.97 23.83
CA CYS A 177 -39.01 -23.76 23.04
C CYS A 177 -37.89 -23.91 22.00
N ARG A 178 -36.81 -24.59 22.39
CA ARG A 178 -35.65 -24.83 21.54
C ARG A 178 -36.00 -25.75 20.37
N GLU A 179 -36.75 -26.82 20.63
CA GLU A 179 -37.24 -27.73 19.59
C GLU A 179 -38.19 -26.99 18.63
N ALA A 180 -39.11 -26.18 19.16
CA ALA A 180 -40.03 -25.37 18.34
C ALA A 180 -39.27 -24.40 17.42
N LYS A 181 -38.22 -23.72 17.92
CA LYS A 181 -37.33 -22.87 17.11
C LYS A 181 -36.60 -23.66 16.03
N LEU A 182 -36.16 -24.87 16.35
CA LEU A 182 -35.47 -25.74 15.40
C LEU A 182 -36.40 -26.17 14.26
N PHE A 183 -37.65 -26.51 14.55
CA PHE A 183 -38.69 -26.81 13.55
C PHE A 183 -39.04 -25.59 12.71
N LEU A 184 -39.15 -24.39 13.30
CA LEU A 184 -39.41 -23.15 12.57
C LEU A 184 -38.30 -22.83 11.55
N GLN A 185 -37.04 -23.08 11.92
CA GLN A 185 -35.88 -22.76 11.06
C GLN A 185 -35.58 -23.82 9.99
N ASN A 186 -35.93 -25.09 10.22
CA ASN A 186 -35.46 -26.21 9.39
C ASN A 186 -36.59 -26.97 8.68
N CYS A 187 -37.87 -26.74 9.01
CA CYS A 187 -38.99 -27.49 8.44
C CYS A 187 -40.00 -26.60 7.69
N PRO A 188 -40.36 -26.94 6.44
CA PRO A 188 -41.31 -26.15 5.66
C PRO A 188 -42.76 -26.32 6.17
N GLY A 189 -43.52 -25.23 6.19
CA GLY A 189 -44.96 -25.24 6.48
C GLY A 189 -45.33 -25.35 7.95
N THR A 190 -44.46 -24.90 8.86
CA THR A 190 -44.73 -24.76 10.30
C THR A 190 -45.62 -23.54 10.57
N GLN A 191 -46.60 -23.67 11.47
CA GLN A 191 -47.58 -22.62 11.83
C GLN A 191 -47.49 -22.32 13.33
N MET A 192 -46.27 -22.19 13.85
CA MET A 192 -45.99 -22.05 15.29
C MET A 192 -45.60 -20.63 15.70
N ASP A 193 -45.24 -19.80 14.73
CA ASP A 193 -44.94 -18.39 14.87
C ASP A 193 -46.11 -17.59 14.29
N GLY A 194 -47.08 -17.28 15.16
CA GLY A 194 -48.33 -16.63 14.74
C GLY A 194 -48.17 -15.14 14.45
N ASN A 195 -47.18 -14.47 15.05
CA ASN A 195 -46.94 -13.03 14.92
C ASN A 195 -45.74 -12.70 14.01
N GLY A 196 -44.95 -13.71 13.61
CA GLY A 196 -43.83 -13.58 12.69
C GLY A 196 -42.57 -12.98 13.32
N ASP A 197 -42.44 -13.02 14.66
CA ASP A 197 -41.31 -12.42 15.37
C ASP A 197 -40.11 -13.37 15.54
N GLY A 198 -40.20 -14.60 15.02
CA GLY A 198 -39.18 -15.64 15.14
C GLY A 198 -39.19 -16.39 16.48
N VAL A 199 -40.17 -16.12 17.36
CA VAL A 199 -40.39 -16.84 18.62
C VAL A 199 -41.62 -17.74 18.51
N PRO A 200 -41.43 -19.03 18.20
CA PRO A 200 -42.57 -19.96 18.11
C PRO A 200 -43.13 -20.26 19.50
N CYS A 201 -44.44 -20.48 19.59
CA CYS A 201 -45.07 -21.00 20.81
C CYS A 201 -44.83 -20.17 22.08
N GLU A 202 -44.88 -18.85 21.95
CA GLU A 202 -44.71 -17.87 23.03
C GLU A 202 -45.62 -18.11 24.26
N GLN A 203 -46.77 -18.75 24.06
CA GLN A 203 -47.76 -19.00 25.12
C GLN A 203 -47.59 -20.34 25.85
N GLN A 204 -46.88 -21.30 25.26
CA GLN A 204 -46.78 -22.68 25.80
C GLN A 204 -45.34 -23.08 26.16
N TRP A 205 -44.38 -22.76 25.29
CA TRP A 205 -43.01 -23.24 25.42
C TRP A 205 -41.99 -22.12 25.56
N CYS A 206 -42.15 -21.02 24.81
CA CYS A 206 -41.24 -19.88 24.79
C CYS A 206 -41.72 -18.70 25.66
N VAL A 207 -42.34 -18.99 26.81
CA VAL A 207 -42.85 -17.97 27.73
C VAL A 207 -41.69 -17.13 28.28
N GLY A 208 -41.74 -15.81 28.09
CA GLY A 208 -40.76 -14.86 28.67
C GLY A 208 -39.55 -14.51 27.80
N LEU A 209 -39.54 -14.84 26.50
CA LEU A 209 -38.49 -14.41 25.55
C LEU A 209 -38.74 -13.04 24.91
N LYS A 210 -39.51 -12.17 25.56
CA LYS A 210 -39.83 -10.80 25.11
C LYS A 210 -38.99 -9.80 25.89
#